data_AF-A0A7S0DWB6-F1
#
_entry.id   AF-A0A7S0DWB6-F1
#
_cell.length_a   1.000
_cell.length_b   1.000
_cell.length_c   1.000
_cell.angle_alpha   90.00
_cell.angle_beta   90.00
_cell.angle_gamma   90.00
#
_symmetry.space_group_name_H-M   'P 1'
#
loop_
_entity.id
_entity.type
_entity.pdbx_description
1 polymer ?
#
loop_
_entity_poly.entity_id
_entity_poly.type
_entity_poly.pdbx_seq_one_letter_code
_entity_poly.pdbx_strand_id
1 'polypeptide(L)'
;KKAGGMWASALLVASAPALLLQGPALRLQRPARLPRSTATLSQPPADSVDRGRGALVDQRFTELDLLGLIEGTDRGVQATDEARSRIAALIADLEDGWRGTDVFAPAQEPYLLRRTEVAYVGQASSGRANAAGGKYRGRVGRLLFRTTALFQHVLPDAVAVNVIQFKLLGLLPGAAVLPGRWAVATADERVALQRNGSRAVSPNTVAVDFDAPRVCFGRSGRLLTLQIGPTSRVGLDTTYLSERLRICRGAGSGVPFVFRADTVADGAPLAQASQQWRDCVARRPLGK
;
A
#
# COMPACT_ATOMS: atom_id res chain seq x y z
N LYS A 1 25.72 23.56 -31.93
CA LYS A 1 24.57 24.20 -31.24
C LYS A 1 23.31 23.64 -31.88
N LYS A 2 22.40 22.86 -31.27
CA LYS A 2 21.95 22.70 -29.90
C LYS A 2 21.78 21.20 -29.61
N ALA A 3 22.46 20.70 -28.58
CA ALA A 3 22.10 19.46 -27.90
C ALA A 3 21.46 19.89 -26.58
N GLY A 4 20.15 19.70 -26.44
CA GLY A 4 19.42 20.10 -25.26
C GLY A 4 17.95 19.78 -25.44
N GLY A 5 17.45 18.77 -24.72
CA GLY A 5 16.01 18.55 -24.63
C GLY A 5 15.51 17.11 -24.46
N MET A 6 16.36 16.07 -24.49
CA MET A 6 15.86 14.68 -24.46
C MET A 6 15.85 14.01 -23.07
N TRP A 7 16.41 14.66 -22.04
CA TRP A 7 16.55 14.07 -20.70
C TRP A 7 15.40 14.44 -19.75
N ALA A 8 14.66 15.53 -20.03
CA ALA A 8 13.59 16.01 -19.16
C ALA A 8 12.27 15.22 -19.30
N SER A 9 12.01 14.62 -20.47
CA SER A 9 10.75 13.91 -20.74
C SER A 9 10.72 12.47 -20.23
N ALA A 10 11.88 11.87 -19.92
CA ALA A 10 11.97 10.50 -19.42
C ALA A 10 11.66 10.36 -17.91
N LEU A 11 11.60 11.48 -17.18
CA LEU A 11 11.42 11.55 -15.73
C LEU A 11 9.95 11.68 -15.30
N LEU A 12 9.01 11.78 -16.24
CA LEU A 12 7.68 12.35 -16.01
C LEU A 12 6.58 11.36 -15.60
N VAL A 13 6.84 10.05 -15.48
CA VAL A 13 5.78 9.07 -15.14
C VAL A 13 6.30 7.93 -14.25
N ALA A 14 6.96 8.26 -13.14
CA ALA A 14 7.11 7.33 -12.02
C ALA A 14 5.80 7.34 -11.18
N SER A 15 4.67 7.11 -11.84
CA SER A 15 3.41 6.87 -11.16
C SER A 15 3.50 5.46 -10.56
N ALA A 16 3.45 5.39 -9.24
CA ALA A 16 2.91 4.24 -8.54
C ALA A 16 1.59 3.78 -9.20
N PRO A 17 1.02 2.63 -8.87
CA PRO A 17 -0.43 2.44 -8.96
C PRO A 17 -1.16 3.41 -8.00
N ALA A 18 -0.90 4.71 -8.10
CA ALA A 18 -1.93 5.69 -7.85
C ALA A 18 -2.74 5.71 -9.13
N LEU A 19 -4.01 5.31 -9.06
CA LEU A 19 -4.99 5.80 -10.02
C LEU A 19 -4.70 7.30 -10.21
N LEU A 20 -4.32 7.70 -11.42
CA LEU A 20 -4.33 9.11 -11.82
C LEU A 20 -5.80 9.55 -11.76
N LEU A 21 -6.21 10.09 -10.62
CA LEU A 21 -7.46 10.81 -10.44
C LEU A 21 -7.11 12.29 -10.39
N GLN A 22 -7.30 12.97 -11.52
CA GLN A 22 -7.35 14.43 -11.60
C GLN A 22 -8.71 14.92 -11.08
N GLY A 23 -8.69 15.83 -10.11
CA GLY A 23 -9.88 16.53 -9.58
C GLY A 23 -9.46 17.57 -8.54
N PRO A 24 -10.20 18.69 -8.38
CA PRO A 24 -9.76 19.81 -7.55
C PRO A 24 -9.76 19.43 -6.06
N ALA A 25 -8.68 19.76 -5.37
CA ALA A 25 -8.53 19.54 -3.94
C ALA A 25 -9.34 20.57 -3.14
N LEU A 26 -10.45 20.15 -2.55
CA LEU A 26 -11.09 20.90 -1.47
C LEU A 26 -10.27 20.68 -0.19
N ARG A 27 -9.54 21.72 0.23
CA ARG A 27 -8.84 21.75 1.52
C ARG A 27 -9.85 21.89 2.65
N LEU A 28 -10.02 20.84 3.46
CA LEU A 28 -10.50 20.97 4.83
C LEU A 28 -9.52 20.28 5.76
N GLN A 29 -8.78 21.09 6.51
CA GLN A 29 -7.82 20.64 7.51
C GLN A 29 -8.58 20.25 8.79
N ARG A 30 -8.55 18.97 9.15
CA ARG A 30 -8.83 18.52 10.53
C ARG A 30 -7.79 17.45 10.91
N PRO A 31 -7.13 17.56 12.07
CA PRO A 31 -6.27 16.50 12.55
C PRO A 31 -7.13 15.30 12.94
N ALA A 32 -6.91 14.15 12.30
CA ALA A 32 -7.54 12.90 12.69
C ALA A 32 -6.88 12.38 13.98
N ARG A 33 -7.62 12.34 15.07
CA ARG A 33 -7.32 11.52 16.26
C ARG A 33 -8.37 10.41 16.31
N LEU A 34 -7.92 9.18 16.51
CA LEU A 34 -8.84 8.08 16.80
C LEU A 34 -9.57 8.39 18.12
N PRO A 35 -10.91 8.21 18.19
CA PRO A 35 -11.65 8.41 19.42
C PRO A 35 -11.21 7.39 20.48
N ARG A 36 -10.79 7.84 21.66
CA ARG A 36 -10.54 6.97 22.81
C ARG A 36 -11.87 6.52 23.38
N SER A 37 -12.17 5.23 23.29
CA SER A 37 -13.28 4.61 24.01
C SER A 37 -12.76 3.93 25.27
N THR A 38 -13.32 4.30 26.42
CA THR A 38 -13.16 3.59 27.69
C THR A 38 -14.23 2.51 27.77
N ALA A 39 -13.90 1.29 27.36
CA ALA A 39 -14.77 0.13 27.55
C ALA A 39 -14.10 -0.85 28.52
N THR A 40 -14.79 -1.10 29.63
CA THR A 40 -14.41 -2.08 30.66
C THR A 40 -14.70 -3.49 30.14
N LEU A 41 -13.67 -4.33 30.09
CA LEU A 41 -13.74 -5.71 29.60
C LEU A 41 -14.36 -6.63 30.66
N SER A 42 -15.55 -7.16 30.39
CA SER A 42 -16.06 -8.37 31.06
C SER A 42 -15.54 -9.61 30.33
N GLN A 43 -15.03 -10.60 31.07
CA GLN A 43 -14.47 -11.83 30.50
C GLN A 43 -15.57 -12.77 29.96
N PRO A 44 -15.36 -13.41 28.79
CA PRO A 44 -16.29 -14.36 28.22
C PRO A 44 -16.15 -15.78 28.82
N PRO A 45 -17.21 -16.62 28.74
CA PRO A 45 -17.26 -17.97 29.33
C PRO A 45 -16.33 -18.98 28.61
N ALA A 46 -15.86 -20.00 29.35
CA ALA A 46 -14.79 -20.94 28.95
C ALA A 46 -15.02 -21.69 27.61
N ASP A 47 -16.26 -22.02 27.23
CA ASP A 47 -16.56 -22.71 25.97
C ASP A 47 -16.35 -21.85 24.70
N SER A 48 -16.29 -20.53 24.87
CA SER A 48 -15.95 -19.60 23.79
C SER A 48 -14.44 -19.55 23.53
N VAL A 49 -13.63 -19.95 24.52
CA VAL A 49 -12.17 -19.88 24.47
C VAL A 49 -11.61 -21.00 23.58
N ASP A 50 -12.15 -22.21 23.66
CA ASP A 50 -11.66 -23.36 22.88
C ASP A 50 -12.02 -23.26 21.38
N ARG A 51 -13.27 -22.88 21.07
CA ARG A 51 -13.69 -22.55 19.69
C ARG A 51 -12.93 -21.35 19.12
N GLY A 52 -12.67 -20.33 19.94
CA GLY A 52 -11.87 -19.17 19.54
C GLY A 52 -10.41 -19.55 19.23
N ARG A 53 -9.85 -20.50 19.99
CA ARG A 53 -8.47 -20.98 19.79
C ARG A 53 -8.31 -21.77 18.49
N GLY A 54 -9.26 -22.65 18.16
CA GLY A 54 -9.27 -23.39 16.89
C GLY A 54 -9.34 -22.46 15.68
N ALA A 55 -10.27 -21.50 15.70
CA ALA A 55 -10.43 -20.53 14.61
C ALA A 55 -9.18 -19.65 14.41
N LEU A 56 -8.52 -19.23 15.50
CA LEU A 56 -7.27 -18.46 15.42
C LEU A 56 -6.10 -19.28 14.83
N VAL A 57 -6.06 -20.59 15.13
CA VAL A 57 -5.07 -21.50 14.55
C VAL A 57 -5.29 -21.64 13.05
N ASP A 58 -6.54 -21.84 12.61
CA ASP A 58 -6.89 -21.95 11.19
C ASP A 58 -6.55 -20.66 10.44
N GLN A 59 -6.91 -19.48 10.97
CA GLN A 59 -6.55 -18.19 10.39
C GLN A 59 -5.04 -18.05 10.20
N ARG A 60 -4.25 -18.43 11.21
CA ARG A 60 -2.79 -18.36 11.15
C ARG A 60 -2.23 -19.28 10.06
N PHE A 61 -2.79 -20.47 9.87
CA PHE A 61 -2.39 -21.35 8.75
C PHE A 61 -2.75 -20.73 7.40
N THR A 62 -3.97 -20.19 7.26
CA THR A 62 -4.40 -19.50 6.02
C THR A 62 -3.50 -18.32 5.67
N GLU A 63 -3.08 -17.52 6.66
CA GLU A 63 -2.11 -16.45 6.46
C GLU A 63 -0.76 -16.97 5.97
N LEU A 64 -0.21 -18.00 6.61
CA LEU A 64 1.09 -18.55 6.25
C LEU A 64 1.06 -19.18 4.85
N ASP A 65 -0.01 -19.88 4.48
CA ASP A 65 -0.23 -20.41 3.14
C ASP A 65 -0.29 -19.30 2.09
N LEU A 66 -1.05 -18.23 2.38
CA LEU A 66 -1.13 -17.07 1.50
C LEU A 66 0.24 -16.44 1.27
N LEU A 67 1.02 -16.24 2.33
CA LEU A 67 2.35 -15.67 2.25
C LEU A 67 3.32 -16.60 1.50
N GLY A 68 3.24 -17.91 1.73
CA GLY A 68 4.03 -18.91 1.02
C GLY A 68 3.79 -18.91 -0.48
N LEU A 69 2.54 -18.75 -0.92
CA LEU A 69 2.19 -18.65 -2.35
C LEU A 69 2.61 -17.34 -3.00
N ILE A 70 2.67 -16.25 -2.23
CA ILE A 70 3.10 -14.94 -2.71
C ILE A 70 4.63 -14.89 -2.85
N GLU A 71 5.36 -15.60 -1.99
CA GLU A 71 6.82 -15.63 -1.98
C GLU A 71 7.39 -16.00 -3.37
N GLY A 72 8.39 -15.26 -3.82
CA GLY A 72 9.01 -15.50 -5.14
C GLY A 72 8.19 -15.06 -6.37
N THR A 73 6.95 -14.61 -6.22
CA THR A 73 6.10 -14.23 -7.38
C THR A 73 6.36 -12.83 -7.95
N ASP A 74 7.35 -12.08 -7.43
CA ASP A 74 7.54 -10.65 -7.71
C ASP A 74 6.22 -9.87 -7.56
N ARG A 75 5.62 -9.97 -6.36
CA ARG A 75 4.39 -9.29 -5.97
C ARG A 75 3.18 -9.65 -6.84
N GLY A 76 3.11 -10.91 -7.27
CA GLY A 76 2.05 -11.46 -8.10
C GLY A 76 2.28 -11.35 -9.61
N VAL A 77 3.37 -10.71 -10.06
CA VAL A 77 3.68 -10.55 -11.50
C VAL A 77 4.02 -11.90 -12.15
N GLN A 78 4.70 -12.77 -11.43
CA GLN A 78 5.18 -14.09 -11.90
C GLN A 78 4.35 -15.25 -11.36
N ALA A 79 3.23 -14.97 -10.66
CA ALA A 79 2.33 -16.04 -10.23
C ALA A 79 1.73 -16.77 -11.45
N THR A 80 1.47 -18.08 -11.34
CA THR A 80 0.69 -18.81 -12.36
C THR A 80 -0.81 -18.53 -12.18
N ASP A 81 -1.65 -18.99 -13.11
CA ASP A 81 -3.10 -18.82 -12.97
C ASP A 81 -3.68 -19.65 -11.82
N GLU A 82 -3.11 -20.83 -11.56
CA GLU A 82 -3.44 -21.68 -10.41
C GLU A 82 -3.05 -20.97 -9.10
N ALA A 83 -1.84 -20.44 -9.03
CA ALA A 83 -1.37 -19.68 -7.87
C ALA A 83 -2.23 -18.42 -7.63
N ARG A 84 -2.58 -17.67 -8.69
CA ARG A 84 -3.49 -16.53 -8.60
C ARG A 84 -4.86 -16.93 -8.06
N SER A 85 -5.42 -18.02 -8.56
CA SER A 85 -6.73 -18.52 -8.13
C SER A 85 -6.70 -18.94 -6.67
N ARG A 86 -5.64 -19.63 -6.23
CA ARG A 86 -5.48 -20.04 -4.83
C ARG A 86 -5.26 -18.85 -3.90
N ILE A 87 -4.43 -17.88 -4.29
CA ILE A 87 -4.23 -16.63 -3.56
C ILE A 87 -5.57 -15.89 -3.41
N ALA A 88 -6.35 -15.79 -4.48
CA ALA A 88 -7.66 -15.14 -4.43
C ALA A 88 -8.64 -15.83 -3.48
N ALA A 89 -8.65 -17.17 -3.45
CA ALA A 89 -9.46 -17.95 -2.51
C ALA A 89 -9.05 -17.71 -1.05
N LEU A 90 -7.75 -17.80 -0.74
CA LEU A 90 -7.26 -17.56 0.63
C LEU A 90 -7.52 -16.12 1.10
N ILE A 91 -7.40 -15.14 0.20
CA ILE A 91 -7.79 -13.76 0.49
C ILE A 91 -9.28 -13.70 0.83
N ALA A 92 -10.16 -14.33 0.04
CA ALA A 92 -11.59 -14.34 0.31
C ALA A 92 -11.93 -14.99 1.66
N ASP A 93 -11.31 -16.12 1.98
CA ASP A 93 -11.52 -16.83 3.25
C ASP A 93 -11.15 -15.94 4.46
N LEU A 94 -10.01 -15.24 4.39
CA LEU A 94 -9.58 -14.29 5.43
C LEU A 94 -10.54 -13.09 5.53
N GLU A 95 -10.94 -12.51 4.39
CA GLU A 95 -11.88 -11.38 4.36
C GLU A 95 -13.25 -11.75 4.95
N ASP A 96 -13.74 -12.96 4.67
CA ASP A 96 -15.01 -13.46 5.19
C ASP A 96 -14.95 -13.71 6.69
N GLY A 97 -13.86 -14.32 7.17
CA GLY A 97 -13.63 -14.57 8.60
C GLY A 97 -13.47 -13.30 9.45
N TRP A 98 -13.19 -12.16 8.83
CA TRP A 98 -12.97 -10.87 9.52
C TRP A 98 -14.11 -9.86 9.32
N ARG A 99 -15.14 -10.25 8.56
CA ARG A 99 -16.30 -9.42 8.24
C ARG A 99 -16.99 -8.89 9.51
N GLY A 100 -17.32 -7.60 9.50
CA GLY A 100 -17.99 -6.93 10.63
C GLY A 100 -17.04 -6.40 11.70
N THR A 101 -15.74 -6.63 11.58
CA THR A 101 -14.73 -6.05 12.47
C THR A 101 -14.46 -4.59 12.10
N ASP A 102 -14.40 -3.70 13.08
CA ASP A 102 -13.98 -2.30 12.91
C ASP A 102 -12.45 -2.18 12.94
N VAL A 103 -11.86 -1.75 11.82
CA VAL A 103 -10.41 -1.56 11.69
C VAL A 103 -9.88 -0.41 12.56
N PHE A 104 -10.75 0.54 12.93
CA PHE A 104 -10.38 1.72 13.70
C PHE A 104 -10.61 1.54 15.20
N ALA A 105 -11.06 0.36 15.64
CA ALA A 105 -11.15 0.02 17.05
C ALA A 105 -9.76 0.12 17.72
N PRO A 106 -9.64 0.59 18.97
CA PRO A 106 -8.35 0.75 19.65
C PRO A 106 -7.47 -0.51 19.67
N ALA A 107 -8.08 -1.70 19.75
CA ALA A 107 -7.36 -2.98 19.71
C ALA A 107 -6.65 -3.26 18.37
N GLN A 108 -7.10 -2.63 17.28
CA GLN A 108 -6.57 -2.80 15.93
C GLN A 108 -5.51 -1.75 15.56
N GLU A 109 -5.44 -0.64 16.31
CA GLU A 109 -4.56 0.49 16.03
C GLU A 109 -3.09 0.09 15.80
N PRO A 110 -2.45 -0.79 16.62
CA PRO A 110 -1.06 -1.19 16.41
C PRO A 110 -0.83 -1.96 15.10
N TYR A 111 -1.86 -2.66 14.61
CA TYR A 111 -1.78 -3.43 13.38
C TYR A 111 -2.13 -2.58 12.16
N LEU A 112 -3.01 -1.59 12.31
CA LEU A 112 -3.34 -0.65 11.24
C LEU A 112 -2.21 0.37 11.02
N LEU A 113 -1.69 0.94 12.10
CA LEU A 113 -0.74 2.05 12.11
C LEU A 113 0.70 1.56 12.24
N ARG A 114 1.23 0.97 11.16
CA ARG A 114 2.58 0.40 11.12
C ARG A 114 3.25 0.48 9.77
N ARG A 115 4.56 0.20 9.78
CA ARG A 115 5.33 -0.06 8.55
C ARG A 115 4.87 -1.39 7.96
N THR A 116 4.82 -1.46 6.64
CA THR A 116 4.54 -2.68 5.89
C THR A 116 5.24 -2.67 4.54
N GLU A 117 5.60 -3.87 4.08
CA GLU A 117 5.93 -4.15 2.69
C GLU A 117 4.65 -4.45 1.91
N VAL A 118 4.61 -4.05 0.63
CA VAL A 118 3.59 -4.52 -0.31
C VAL A 118 4.08 -5.84 -0.91
N ALA A 119 3.57 -6.95 -0.39
CA ALA A 119 3.98 -8.29 -0.76
C ALA A 119 3.26 -8.81 -2.01
N TYR A 120 2.01 -8.38 -2.25
CA TYR A 120 1.23 -8.80 -3.41
C TYR A 120 0.29 -7.70 -3.91
N VAL A 121 0.16 -7.62 -5.24
CA VAL A 121 -0.84 -6.78 -5.92
C VAL A 121 -1.62 -7.63 -6.90
N GLY A 122 -2.91 -7.79 -6.65
CA GLY A 122 -3.80 -8.52 -7.54
C GLY A 122 -3.84 -7.92 -8.94
N GLN A 123 -4.20 -8.73 -9.93
CA GLN A 123 -4.44 -8.28 -11.29
C GLN A 123 -5.95 -8.21 -11.53
N ALA A 124 -6.44 -7.12 -12.11
CA ALA A 124 -7.84 -7.06 -12.54
C ALA A 124 -8.06 -8.02 -13.72
N SER A 125 -9.21 -8.71 -13.75
CA SER A 125 -9.55 -9.72 -14.76
C SER A 125 -9.83 -9.18 -16.17
N SER A 126 -9.89 -7.87 -16.36
CA SER A 126 -10.00 -7.29 -17.71
C SER A 126 -8.63 -7.34 -18.41
N GLY A 127 -8.55 -7.87 -19.64
CA GLY A 127 -7.33 -7.99 -20.47
C GLY A 127 -6.54 -6.70 -20.75
N ARG A 128 -6.94 -5.56 -20.19
CA ARG A 128 -6.01 -4.50 -19.79
C ARG A 128 -5.53 -4.81 -18.38
N ALA A 129 -4.58 -5.73 -18.27
CA ALA A 129 -3.92 -6.01 -17.00
C ALA A 129 -3.51 -4.67 -16.39
N ASN A 130 -4.17 -4.30 -15.29
CA ASN A 130 -3.79 -3.18 -14.45
C ASN A 130 -2.51 -3.57 -13.72
N ALA A 131 -1.44 -3.77 -14.48
CA ALA A 131 -0.10 -3.73 -13.95
C ALA A 131 0.00 -2.37 -13.29
N ALA A 132 0.15 -2.39 -11.98
CA ALA A 132 0.54 -1.24 -11.20
C ALA A 132 1.74 -0.53 -11.85
N GLY A 133 1.48 0.48 -12.70
CA GLY A 133 2.42 1.03 -13.66
C GLY A 133 1.98 0.80 -15.11
N GLY A 134 1.10 1.67 -15.64
CA GLY A 134 0.78 1.71 -17.07
C GLY A 134 2.04 1.92 -17.93
N LYS A 135 2.04 1.44 -19.19
CA LYS A 135 3.07 1.50 -20.27
C LYS A 135 4.58 1.28 -19.95
N TYR A 136 5.05 1.47 -18.72
CA TYR A 136 6.46 1.44 -18.31
C TYR A 136 6.84 0.16 -17.54
N ARG A 137 5.91 -0.77 -17.31
CA ARG A 137 6.22 -2.16 -16.91
C ARG A 137 6.42 -3.13 -18.09
N GLY A 138 6.43 -2.61 -19.33
CA GLY A 138 6.93 -3.35 -20.50
C GLY A 138 8.42 -3.74 -20.33
N ARG A 139 8.90 -4.70 -21.13
CA ARG A 139 10.27 -5.27 -21.01
C ARG A 139 11.37 -4.19 -20.90
N VAL A 140 11.21 -3.08 -21.62
CA VAL A 140 12.17 -1.96 -21.65
C VAL A 140 12.16 -1.14 -20.35
N GLY A 141 10.99 -0.84 -19.78
CA GLY A 141 10.92 -0.07 -18.53
C GLY A 141 11.36 -0.86 -17.29
N ARG A 142 11.18 -2.20 -17.28
CA ARG A 142 11.79 -3.09 -16.27
C ARG A 142 13.30 -3.15 -16.37
N LEU A 143 13.84 -3.08 -17.59
CA LEU A 143 15.28 -3.05 -17.83
C LEU A 143 15.90 -1.73 -17.33
N LEU A 144 15.19 -0.61 -17.51
CA LEU A 144 15.63 0.71 -17.07
C LEU A 144 15.42 0.93 -15.56
N PHE A 145 14.34 0.46 -14.96
CA PHE A 145 14.02 0.66 -13.55
C PHE A 145 13.64 -0.67 -12.88
N ARG A 146 14.62 -1.40 -12.35
CA ARG A 146 14.37 -2.64 -11.61
C ARG A 146 13.87 -2.31 -10.21
N THR A 147 12.60 -2.58 -9.92
CA THR A 147 12.04 -2.44 -8.55
C THR A 147 12.75 -3.40 -7.60
N THR A 148 13.22 -2.91 -6.45
CA THR A 148 13.91 -3.71 -5.43
C THR A 148 13.07 -3.88 -4.17
N ALA A 149 12.25 -2.89 -3.82
CA ALA A 149 11.34 -2.96 -2.68
C ALA A 149 10.12 -2.07 -2.91
N LEU A 150 9.00 -2.43 -2.28
CA LEU A 150 7.75 -1.68 -2.34
C LEU A 150 7.12 -1.61 -0.95
N PHE A 151 6.82 -0.42 -0.48
CA PHE A 151 6.26 -0.21 0.86
C PHE A 151 5.04 0.70 0.81
N GLN A 152 4.06 0.45 1.67
CA GLN A 152 2.92 1.36 1.87
C GLN A 152 2.58 1.47 3.34
N HIS A 153 3.11 2.51 3.97
CA HIS A 153 2.92 2.72 5.40
C HIS A 153 1.69 3.57 5.66
N VAL A 154 0.97 3.20 6.71
CA VAL A 154 -0.01 4.04 7.40
C VAL A 154 0.50 4.10 8.83
N LEU A 155 0.83 5.28 9.34
CA LEU A 155 1.57 5.47 10.58
C LEU A 155 0.79 6.40 11.51
N PRO A 156 1.17 6.51 12.80
CA PRO A 156 0.64 7.54 13.68
C PRO A 156 0.78 8.96 13.11
N ASP A 157 0.08 9.91 13.73
CA ASP A 157 0.08 11.34 13.36
C ASP A 157 -0.39 11.62 11.92
N ALA A 158 -1.33 10.81 11.45
CA ALA A 158 -1.91 10.89 10.11
C ALA A 158 -0.85 10.80 8.99
N VAL A 159 0.26 10.10 9.20
CA VAL A 159 1.31 9.94 8.19
C VAL A 159 1.04 8.72 7.32
N ALA A 160 0.99 8.90 6.01
CA ALA A 160 1.00 7.81 5.05
C ALA A 160 2.12 8.01 4.05
N VAL A 161 2.76 6.92 3.62
CA VAL A 161 3.81 7.02 2.61
C VAL A 161 3.83 5.77 1.74
N ASN A 162 3.85 5.99 0.44
CA ASN A 162 4.11 4.94 -0.55
C ASN A 162 5.54 5.10 -1.05
N VAL A 163 6.30 4.00 -1.06
CA VAL A 163 7.73 4.00 -1.40
C VAL A 163 8.01 2.89 -2.40
N ILE A 164 8.49 3.25 -3.58
CA ILE A 164 9.00 2.33 -4.59
C ILE A 164 10.51 2.51 -4.66
N GLN A 165 11.27 1.50 -4.25
CA GLN A 165 12.72 1.50 -4.43
C GLN A 165 13.08 0.82 -5.75
N PHE A 166 14.06 1.37 -6.45
CA PHE A 166 14.49 0.85 -7.74
C PHE A 166 15.99 1.00 -7.97
N LYS A 167 16.50 0.29 -8.99
CA LYS A 167 17.81 0.53 -9.58
C LYS A 167 17.65 1.01 -11.03
N LEU A 168 18.13 2.21 -11.32
CA LEU A 168 18.23 2.75 -12.68
C LEU A 168 19.37 2.04 -13.41
N LEU A 169 19.08 1.47 -14.59
CA LEU A 169 20.01 0.63 -15.38
C LEU A 169 20.64 -0.51 -14.59
N GLY A 170 19.98 -0.96 -13.51
CA GLY A 170 20.52 -1.98 -12.58
C GLY A 170 21.66 -1.50 -11.67
N LEU A 171 22.11 -0.25 -11.79
CA LEU A 171 23.30 0.26 -11.09
C LEU A 171 22.96 1.34 -10.06
N LEU A 172 22.25 2.39 -10.48
CA LEU A 172 22.04 3.55 -9.63
C LEU A 172 20.80 3.38 -8.74
N PRO A 173 20.95 3.26 -7.40
CA PRO A 173 19.79 3.16 -6.52
C PRO A 173 18.98 4.45 -6.56
N GLY A 174 17.66 4.30 -6.47
CA GLY A 174 16.73 5.40 -6.34
C GLY A 174 15.44 4.97 -5.65
N ALA A 175 14.60 5.96 -5.35
CA ALA A 175 13.30 5.73 -4.76
C ALA A 175 12.29 6.77 -5.29
N ALA A 176 11.08 6.31 -5.60
CA ALA A 176 9.91 7.18 -5.74
C ALA A 176 9.15 7.15 -4.41
N VAL A 177 9.02 8.30 -3.77
CA VAL A 177 8.37 8.47 -2.46
C VAL A 177 7.17 9.37 -2.63
N LEU A 178 5.98 8.88 -2.29
CA LEU A 178 4.75 9.65 -2.26
C LEU A 178 4.40 9.86 -0.79
N PRO A 179 4.81 10.98 -0.16
CA PRO A 179 4.35 11.32 1.16
C PRO A 179 2.89 11.74 1.09
N GLY A 180 2.14 11.47 2.14
CA GLY A 180 0.73 11.79 2.20
C GLY A 180 0.20 11.80 3.62
N ARG A 181 -1.08 12.12 3.72
CA ARG A 181 -1.80 12.11 4.99
C ARG A 181 -3.02 11.22 4.90
N TRP A 182 -3.24 10.42 5.93
CA TRP A 182 -4.40 9.55 5.99
C TRP A 182 -5.47 10.07 6.93
N ALA A 183 -6.72 9.73 6.62
CA ALA A 183 -7.88 9.91 7.47
C ALA A 183 -8.85 8.74 7.29
N VAL A 184 -9.80 8.59 8.23
CA VAL A 184 -10.94 7.69 8.05
C VAL A 184 -11.84 8.28 6.97
N ALA A 185 -12.18 7.50 5.95
CA ALA A 185 -13.06 7.96 4.89
C ALA A 185 -14.49 8.14 5.42
N THR A 186 -15.04 9.35 5.25
CA THR A 186 -16.45 9.65 5.51
C THR A 186 -17.38 8.91 4.54
N ALA A 187 -18.68 8.87 4.83
CA ALA A 187 -19.65 8.23 3.95
C ALA A 187 -19.61 8.80 2.51
N ASP A 188 -19.59 10.13 2.38
CA ASP A 188 -19.53 10.81 1.10
C ASP A 188 -18.21 10.56 0.36
N GLU A 189 -17.10 10.53 1.10
CA GLU A 189 -15.79 10.21 0.52
C GLU A 189 -15.73 8.76 0.03
N ARG A 190 -16.34 7.79 0.73
CA ARG A 190 -16.40 6.41 0.26
C ARG A 190 -17.15 6.29 -1.07
N VAL A 191 -18.27 7.00 -1.22
CA VAL A 191 -18.99 7.09 -2.50
C VAL A 191 -18.11 7.71 -3.59
N ALA A 192 -17.40 8.81 -3.28
CA ALA A 192 -16.50 9.45 -4.21
C ALA A 192 -15.27 8.60 -4.59
N LEU A 193 -14.80 7.74 -3.69
CA LEU A 193 -13.67 6.83 -3.92
C LEU A 193 -14.08 5.57 -4.70
N GLN A 194 -15.36 5.17 -4.64
CA GLN A 194 -15.88 3.99 -5.32
C GLN A 194 -16.01 4.16 -6.83
N ARG A 195 -16.14 5.40 -7.35
CA ARG A 195 -16.54 5.86 -8.71
C ARG A 195 -16.47 4.90 -9.93
N ASN A 196 -15.50 3.99 -10.02
CA ASN A 196 -15.34 3.06 -11.15
C ASN A 196 -15.41 1.57 -10.77
N GLY A 197 -15.71 1.24 -9.51
CA GLY A 197 -15.71 -0.10 -8.96
C GLY A 197 -17.11 -0.61 -8.66
N SER A 198 -17.34 -1.89 -8.97
CA SER A 198 -18.59 -2.60 -8.64
C SER A 198 -18.70 -3.00 -7.16
N ARG A 199 -17.60 -2.90 -6.40
CA ARG A 199 -17.55 -3.29 -4.98
C ARG A 199 -17.89 -2.11 -4.08
N ALA A 200 -18.83 -2.31 -3.16
CA ALA A 200 -19.13 -1.37 -2.10
C ALA A 200 -17.88 -1.13 -1.20
N VAL A 201 -17.56 0.13 -0.96
CA VAL A 201 -16.43 0.54 -0.13
C VAL A 201 -16.86 0.56 1.34
N SER A 202 -16.18 -0.21 2.19
CA SER A 202 -16.60 -0.41 3.58
C SER A 202 -16.23 0.78 4.49
N PRO A 203 -16.84 0.90 5.68
CA PRO A 203 -16.42 1.87 6.70
C PRO A 203 -14.95 1.76 7.11
N ASN A 204 -14.29 0.61 6.89
CA ASN A 204 -12.87 0.37 7.19
C ASN A 204 -11.89 0.98 6.17
N THR A 205 -12.34 2.03 5.47
CA THR A 205 -11.56 2.66 4.42
C THR A 205 -10.69 3.78 4.96
N VAL A 206 -9.39 3.64 4.72
CA VAL A 206 -8.40 4.68 4.92
C VAL A 206 -8.32 5.52 3.64
N ALA A 207 -8.71 6.79 3.72
CA ALA A 207 -8.48 7.75 2.65
C ALA A 207 -7.09 8.35 2.81
N VAL A 208 -6.31 8.41 1.74
CA VAL A 208 -4.97 8.99 1.75
C VAL A 208 -4.85 10.07 0.69
N ASP A 209 -4.52 11.28 1.12
CA ASP A 209 -4.13 12.39 0.25
C ASP A 209 -2.60 12.39 0.11
N PHE A 210 -2.11 11.98 -1.06
CA PHE A 210 -0.69 12.02 -1.40
C PHE A 210 -0.31 13.35 -2.06
N ASP A 211 0.81 13.89 -1.60
CA ASP A 211 1.51 14.98 -2.28
C ASP A 211 2.11 14.50 -3.61
N ALA A 212 2.60 15.44 -4.41
CA ALA A 212 3.32 15.12 -5.63
C ALA A 212 4.52 14.19 -5.34
N PRO A 213 4.71 13.11 -6.13
CA PRO A 213 5.81 12.16 -5.96
C PRO A 213 7.18 12.83 -5.91
N ARG A 214 8.04 12.32 -5.02
CA ARG A 214 9.45 12.66 -4.95
C ARG A 214 10.28 11.55 -5.56
N VAL A 215 10.97 11.82 -6.66
CA VAL A 215 11.91 10.88 -7.29
C VAL A 215 13.32 11.21 -6.83
N CYS A 216 13.91 10.29 -6.08
CA CYS A 216 15.21 10.42 -5.44
C CYS A 216 16.22 9.49 -6.12
N PHE A 217 17.39 10.03 -6.47
CA PHE A 217 18.49 9.29 -7.07
C PHE A 217 19.71 9.28 -6.14
N GLY A 218 20.43 8.15 -6.16
CA GLY A 218 21.42 7.82 -5.14
C GLY A 218 20.75 7.30 -3.87
N ARG A 219 21.53 6.60 -3.03
CA ARG A 219 21.03 6.12 -1.72
C ARG A 219 20.45 7.32 -0.94
N SER A 220 19.18 7.21 -0.54
CA SER A 220 18.45 8.25 0.19
C SER A 220 18.43 9.64 -0.49
N GLY A 221 18.44 9.71 -1.83
CA GLY A 221 18.36 10.99 -2.56
C GLY A 221 19.63 11.85 -2.50
N ARG A 222 20.79 11.23 -2.25
CA ARG A 222 22.08 11.94 -2.14
C ARG A 222 22.48 12.75 -3.38
N LEU A 223 22.10 12.30 -4.57
CA LEU A 223 22.54 12.91 -5.81
C LEU A 223 21.51 13.93 -6.32
N LEU A 224 20.24 13.55 -6.34
CA LEU A 224 19.17 14.36 -6.90
C LEU A 224 17.84 13.97 -6.28
N THR A 225 17.02 14.97 -5.95
CA THR A 225 15.62 14.78 -5.56
C THR A 225 14.75 15.72 -6.37
N LEU A 226 13.82 15.17 -7.13
CA LEU A 226 12.86 15.91 -7.95
C LEU A 226 11.47 15.71 -7.38
N GLN A 227 10.60 16.72 -7.46
CA GLN A 227 9.18 16.59 -7.15
C GLN A 227 8.39 16.73 -8.45
N ILE A 228 7.75 15.66 -8.90
CA ILE A 228 7.14 15.58 -10.23
C ILE A 228 5.80 14.87 -10.15
N GLY A 229 4.79 15.47 -10.79
CA GLY A 229 3.45 14.90 -10.94
C GLY A 229 2.41 15.59 -10.05
N PRO A 230 1.14 15.20 -10.19
CA PRO A 230 0.05 15.79 -9.41
C PRO A 230 -0.01 15.18 -8.01
N THR A 231 -0.69 15.88 -7.10
CA THR A 231 -1.24 15.28 -5.88
C THR A 231 -2.31 14.24 -6.25
N SER A 232 -2.58 13.28 -5.38
CA SER A 232 -3.59 12.25 -5.62
C SER A 232 -4.31 11.87 -4.34
N ARG A 233 -5.57 11.41 -4.46
CA ARG A 233 -6.30 10.81 -3.34
C ARG A 233 -6.63 9.36 -3.65
N VAL A 234 -6.40 8.48 -2.69
CA VAL A 234 -6.72 7.05 -2.83
C VAL A 234 -7.50 6.54 -1.63
N GLY A 235 -8.33 5.52 -1.86
CA GLY A 235 -9.03 4.78 -0.80
C GLY A 235 -8.44 3.39 -0.67
N LEU A 236 -8.03 3.05 0.54
CA LEU A 236 -7.54 1.72 0.93
C LEU A 236 -8.59 1.10 1.86
N ASP A 237 -9.47 0.27 1.29
CA ASP A 237 -10.50 -0.40 2.07
C ASP A 237 -9.89 -1.63 2.75
N THR A 238 -9.68 -1.56 4.07
CA THR A 238 -9.05 -2.65 4.83
C THR A 238 -10.08 -3.74 5.09
N THR A 239 -9.84 -4.91 4.50
CA THR A 239 -10.77 -6.04 4.51
C THR A 239 -10.34 -7.17 5.43
N TYR A 240 -9.07 -7.17 5.83
CA TYR A 240 -8.53 -8.08 6.83
C TYR A 240 -7.33 -7.43 7.51
N LEU A 241 -7.19 -7.65 8.82
CA LEU A 241 -6.07 -7.12 9.60
C LEU A 241 -5.68 -8.08 10.72
N SER A 242 -4.38 -8.36 10.81
CA SER A 242 -3.79 -9.17 11.87
C SER A 242 -2.41 -8.67 12.28
N GLU A 243 -1.76 -9.36 13.20
CA GLU A 243 -0.37 -9.11 13.57
C GLU A 243 0.60 -9.30 12.39
N ARG A 244 0.33 -10.22 11.45
CA ARG A 244 1.29 -10.53 10.37
C ARG A 244 1.07 -9.69 9.13
N LEU A 245 -0.18 -9.54 8.73
CA LEU A 245 -0.52 -8.93 7.46
C LEU A 245 -1.75 -8.03 7.53
N ARG A 246 -1.88 -7.18 6.52
CA ARG A 246 -3.09 -6.41 6.23
C ARG A 246 -3.50 -6.72 4.80
N ILE A 247 -4.78 -6.96 4.57
CA ILE A 247 -5.35 -7.03 3.22
C ILE A 247 -6.19 -5.78 3.02
N CYS A 248 -5.96 -5.10 1.91
CA CYS A 248 -6.83 -4.02 1.48
C CYS A 248 -7.30 -4.26 0.05
N ARG A 249 -8.45 -3.69 -0.28
CA ARG A 249 -8.90 -3.52 -1.66
C ARG A 249 -8.85 -2.04 -2.03
N GLY A 250 -8.37 -1.75 -3.24
CA GLY A 250 -8.42 -0.39 -3.77
C GLY A 250 -9.88 0.04 -3.92
N ALA A 251 -10.30 1.14 -3.27
CA ALA A 251 -11.70 1.55 -3.22
C ALA A 251 -12.35 1.69 -4.62
N GLY A 252 -11.60 2.20 -5.60
CA GLY A 252 -12.09 2.38 -6.96
C GLY A 252 -11.86 1.18 -7.90
N SER A 253 -10.98 0.24 -7.56
CA SER A 253 -10.59 -0.87 -8.46
C SER A 253 -11.02 -2.25 -7.97
N GLY A 254 -11.30 -2.41 -6.68
CA GLY A 254 -11.57 -3.70 -6.04
C GLY A 254 -10.37 -4.66 -5.99
N VAL A 255 -9.22 -4.26 -6.56
CA VAL A 255 -8.00 -5.07 -6.64
C VAL A 255 -7.46 -5.29 -5.22
N PRO A 256 -7.15 -6.55 -4.83
CA PRO A 256 -6.58 -6.84 -3.52
C PRO A 256 -5.09 -6.52 -3.47
N PHE A 257 -4.65 -6.05 -2.31
CA PHE A 257 -3.27 -5.80 -1.93
C PHE A 257 -3.01 -6.53 -0.63
N VAL A 258 -1.89 -7.25 -0.55
CA VAL A 258 -1.43 -7.89 0.70
C VAL A 258 -0.20 -7.17 1.19
N PHE A 259 -0.26 -6.69 2.43
CA PHE A 259 0.81 -5.99 3.10
C PHE A 259 1.37 -6.84 4.24
N ARG A 260 2.69 -6.98 4.31
CA ARG A 260 3.39 -7.75 5.35
C ARG A 260 4.09 -6.84 6.34
N ALA A 261 3.96 -7.12 7.62
CA ALA A 261 4.64 -6.36 8.68
C ALA A 261 5.95 -7.02 9.14
N ASP A 262 6.05 -8.34 9.04
CA ASP A 262 7.18 -9.13 9.50
C ASP A 262 8.49 -8.77 8.79
N THR A 263 8.45 -8.52 7.48
CA THR A 263 9.65 -8.21 6.69
C THR A 263 10.28 -6.84 7.02
N VAL A 264 9.53 -5.96 7.68
CA VAL A 264 9.94 -4.58 8.02
C VAL A 264 10.00 -4.30 9.53
N ALA A 265 9.76 -5.33 10.35
CA ALA A 265 9.96 -5.28 11.80
C ALA A 265 11.43 -5.00 12.14
N ASP A 266 11.71 -4.52 13.35
CA ASP A 266 13.09 -4.22 13.74
C ASP A 266 13.93 -5.51 13.75
N GLY A 267 15.13 -5.44 13.13
CA GLY A 267 15.98 -6.61 12.89
C GLY A 267 15.63 -7.44 11.64
N ALA A 268 14.50 -7.16 10.97
CA ALA A 268 14.11 -7.86 9.76
C ALA A 268 14.85 -7.36 8.50
N PRO A 269 14.89 -8.15 7.40
CA PRO A 269 15.69 -7.84 6.21
C PRO A 269 15.38 -6.49 5.54
N LEU A 270 14.13 -6.02 5.61
CA LEU A 270 13.71 -4.76 4.99
C LEU A 270 13.52 -3.62 6.00
N ALA A 271 13.88 -3.81 7.28
CA ALA A 271 13.68 -2.82 8.34
C ALA A 271 14.29 -1.46 8.00
N GLN A 272 15.57 -1.46 7.59
CA GLN A 272 16.27 -0.23 7.21
C GLN A 272 15.72 0.36 5.91
N ALA A 273 15.48 -0.49 4.90
CA ALA A 273 14.96 -0.06 3.60
C ALA A 273 13.60 0.65 3.74
N SER A 274 12.71 0.12 4.58
CA SER A 274 11.39 0.70 4.84
C SER A 274 11.42 2.11 5.44
N GLN A 275 12.55 2.55 5.99
CA GLN A 275 12.68 3.86 6.63
C GLN A 275 13.39 4.91 5.78
N GLN A 276 14.00 4.53 4.65
CA GLN A 276 14.79 5.42 3.79
C GLN A 276 14.00 6.61 3.23
N TRP A 277 12.67 6.51 3.17
CA TRP A 277 11.82 7.61 2.72
C TRP A 277 11.96 8.87 3.58
N ARG A 278 12.32 8.74 4.86
CA ARG A 278 12.49 9.87 5.78
C ARG A 278 13.56 10.83 5.26
N ASP A 279 14.70 10.29 4.84
CA ASP A 279 15.78 11.07 4.25
C ASP A 279 15.35 11.74 2.94
N CYS A 280 14.61 10.99 2.09
CA CYS A 280 14.09 11.50 0.82
C CYS A 280 13.13 12.69 1.00
N VAL A 281 12.30 12.65 2.04
CA VAL A 281 11.34 13.73 2.36
C VAL A 281 12.02 14.91 3.05
N ALA A 282 13.04 14.66 3.88
CA ALA A 282 13.81 15.70 4.56
C ALA A 282 14.63 16.57 3.58
N ARG A 283 15.01 16.03 2.42
CA ARG A 283 15.72 16.78 1.37
C ARG A 283 14.79 17.75 0.66
N ARG A 284 15.31 18.94 0.35
CA ARG A 284 14.61 19.93 -0.48
C ARG A 284 14.62 19.45 -1.94
N PRO A 285 13.47 19.24 -2.59
CA PRO A 285 13.42 18.87 -3.99
C PRO A 285 13.77 20.05 -4.89
N LEU A 286 14.33 19.77 -6.07
CA LEU A 286 14.42 20.73 -7.18
C LEU A 286 13.09 20.74 -7.95
N GLY A 287 12.70 21.92 -8.46
CA GLY A 287 11.53 22.10 -9.31
C GLY A 287 10.25 22.57 -8.61
N LYS A 288 10.36 23.44 -7.59
CA LYS A 288 9.22 24.29 -7.18
C LYS A 288 9.09 25.47 -8.13
#